data_AF-A0A956DAR0-F1
#
_entry.id   AF-A0A956DAR0-F1
#
_cell.length_a   1.000
_cell.length_b   1.000
_cell.length_c   1.000
_cell.angle_alpha   90.00
_cell.angle_beta   90.00
_cell.angle_gamma   90.00
#
_symmetry.space_group_name_H-M   'P 1'
#
loop_
_entity.id
_entity.type
_entity.pdbx_description
1 polymer ?
#
loop_
_entity_poly.entity_id
_entity_poly.type
_entity_poly.pdbx_seq_one_letter_code
_entity_poly.pdbx_strand_id
1 'polypeptide(L)'
;GPVAGAQAAQAAAPDEPNFDADAAPDPELAAADLFDLVAFSMLMAAPLPDAPTPESERGERHFDDIGCAGCHTPALRGPHGLVPAYTDLLLHDMGPELADGIEQGVATGSEFRTQPLWGVVAVSPYLHDGRATTLDEAIRAHGGEGAAARDAYEALDDEPRAEVLAFLASLGGRAQRSDGLLAPGATLPPAGQLGAPRAGLSAAELEQFTRGRAVFDRDVGRDAGLGPRFNGDSCRACHFQPMIGGAGPLDVDVIRNGTLVAGVFTPPATGTILHRHDTSGARPAPEAGVNFFEPRQTPSLFGLGLVDRIPEATILALADPNDDNMDGISGRAHVLSDGRLGRFGWKAQVPSLAEFARDALSAEVGVTLPPQAGQTFGVTTDGDGFADPEISVIDLEDLVAFMAGLAAPAPQSRDRALEALGEAQFATIGCASCHVPMLLDDQGAEVRAYSDFLLHDVASPLSGGIEDGDASTREFRTAPLWGLRASAPYMHNGRSATVRDAIDAHSGEAEVARLAFVALSAADQAALLAFLASL
;
A
#
# COMPACT_ATOMS: atom_id res chain seq x y z
N GLY A 1 15.37 -40.12 -12.07
CA GLY A 1 13.94 -39.96 -11.71
C GLY A 1 13.71 -38.49 -11.47
N PRO A 2 12.59 -37.91 -11.93
CA PRO A 2 12.34 -36.50 -11.69
C PRO A 2 12.09 -36.28 -10.19
N VAL A 3 12.58 -35.15 -9.71
CA VAL A 3 12.50 -34.67 -8.33
C VAL A 3 11.04 -34.46 -7.96
N ALA A 4 10.55 -35.18 -6.96
CA ALA A 4 9.27 -34.92 -6.33
C ALA A 4 9.43 -33.67 -5.44
N GLY A 5 9.24 -32.49 -6.03
CA GLY A 5 8.90 -31.30 -5.26
C GLY A 5 7.42 -31.41 -4.90
N ALA A 6 7.09 -31.33 -3.62
CA ALA A 6 5.71 -31.23 -3.18
C ALA A 6 5.10 -29.99 -3.84
N GLN A 7 4.17 -30.21 -4.78
CA GLN A 7 3.35 -29.14 -5.32
C GLN A 7 2.26 -28.91 -4.28
N ALA A 8 2.31 -27.79 -3.56
CA ALA A 8 1.19 -27.35 -2.75
C ALA A 8 -0.05 -27.27 -3.66
N ALA A 9 -1.10 -28.01 -3.35
CA ALA A 9 -2.38 -27.82 -4.02
C ALA A 9 -3.15 -26.75 -3.24
N GLN A 10 -3.84 -25.87 -3.97
CA GLN A 10 -4.56 -24.72 -3.42
C GLN A 10 -5.76 -25.13 -2.54
N ALA A 11 -6.20 -26.39 -2.62
CA ALA A 11 -7.21 -26.96 -1.76
C ALA A 11 -6.57 -28.06 -0.92
N ALA A 12 -6.25 -27.76 0.33
CA ALA A 12 -5.59 -28.69 1.25
C ALA A 12 -6.31 -30.05 1.24
N ALA A 13 -5.73 -31.04 0.57
CA ALA A 13 -6.15 -32.41 0.79
C ALA A 13 -5.71 -32.80 2.22
N PRO A 14 -6.52 -33.57 2.98
CA PRO A 14 -6.15 -34.02 4.32
C PRO A 14 -4.81 -34.79 4.38
N ASP A 15 -4.33 -35.26 3.23
CA ASP A 15 -3.12 -36.05 3.07
C ASP A 15 -1.95 -35.25 2.44
N GLU A 16 -2.08 -33.92 2.29
CA GLU A 16 -1.02 -33.07 1.75
C GLU A 16 0.08 -32.75 2.80
N PRO A 17 1.33 -32.59 2.35
CA PRO A 17 2.43 -32.27 3.24
C PRO A 17 2.28 -30.86 3.82
N ASN A 18 2.58 -30.74 5.11
CA ASN A 18 2.63 -29.47 5.85
C ASN A 18 4.04 -28.88 5.91
N PHE A 19 4.85 -29.15 4.89
CA PHE A 19 6.21 -28.64 4.74
C PHE A 19 6.40 -28.14 3.31
N ASP A 20 7.24 -27.12 3.12
CA ASP A 20 7.61 -26.63 1.80
C ASP A 20 9.08 -26.94 1.46
N ALA A 21 9.59 -26.30 0.40
CA ALA A 21 10.94 -26.55 -0.12
C ALA A 21 11.81 -25.30 -0.06
N ASP A 22 11.73 -24.55 1.05
CA ASP A 22 12.61 -23.44 1.32
C ASP A 22 13.66 -23.77 2.42
N ALA A 23 14.37 -22.75 2.91
CA ALA A 23 15.39 -22.91 3.94
C ALA A 23 14.88 -22.53 5.35
N ALA A 24 13.65 -22.05 5.46
CA ALA A 24 12.99 -21.79 6.72
C ALA A 24 12.67 -23.13 7.40
N PRO A 25 12.76 -23.22 8.74
CA PRO A 25 12.36 -24.43 9.44
C PRO A 25 10.83 -24.59 9.50
N ASP A 26 10.31 -25.68 8.96
CA ASP A 26 8.89 -26.01 9.07
C ASP A 26 8.50 -26.51 10.49
N PRO A 27 7.24 -26.26 10.93
CA PRO A 27 6.29 -25.31 10.34
C PRO A 27 6.69 -23.86 10.69
N GLU A 28 6.51 -22.94 9.74
CA GLU A 28 6.85 -21.51 9.91
C GLU A 28 5.96 -20.86 10.98
N LEU A 29 4.73 -21.36 11.14
CA LEU A 29 3.77 -20.92 12.14
C LEU A 29 3.70 -21.91 13.31
N ALA A 30 3.93 -21.44 14.53
CA ALA A 30 3.82 -22.30 15.71
C ALA A 30 2.37 -22.75 15.94
N ALA A 31 2.19 -23.94 16.51
CA ALA A 31 0.86 -24.48 16.79
C ALA A 31 0.01 -23.59 17.73
N ALA A 32 0.66 -22.85 18.63
CA ALA A 32 -0.01 -21.88 19.50
C ALA A 32 -0.55 -20.68 18.69
N ASP A 33 0.25 -20.15 17.77
CA ASP A 33 -0.16 -19.03 16.91
C ASP A 33 -1.30 -19.45 15.97
N LEU A 34 -1.23 -20.67 15.42
CA LEU A 34 -2.34 -21.24 14.65
C LEU A 34 -3.62 -21.37 15.49
N PHE A 35 -3.51 -21.84 16.74
CA PHE A 35 -4.64 -21.93 17.65
C PHE A 35 -5.24 -20.54 17.93
N ASP A 36 -4.40 -19.54 18.21
CA ASP A 36 -4.85 -18.18 18.47
C ASP A 36 -5.53 -17.56 17.25
N LEU A 37 -5.00 -17.79 16.04
CA LEU A 37 -5.60 -17.34 14.77
C LEU A 37 -6.99 -17.98 14.52
N VAL A 38 -7.11 -19.28 14.76
CA VAL A 38 -8.38 -20.01 14.64
C VAL A 38 -9.38 -19.52 15.68
N ALA A 39 -8.94 -19.35 16.93
CA ALA A 39 -9.79 -18.84 18.00
C ALA A 39 -10.28 -17.42 17.71
N PHE A 40 -9.40 -16.55 17.22
CA PHE A 40 -9.78 -15.20 16.77
C PHE A 40 -10.87 -15.28 15.70
N SER A 41 -10.66 -16.07 14.65
CA SER A 41 -11.62 -16.22 13.54
C SER A 41 -12.98 -16.75 14.00
N MET A 42 -12.99 -17.73 14.91
CA MET A 42 -14.22 -18.33 15.44
C MET A 42 -14.99 -17.41 16.40
N LEU A 43 -14.30 -16.48 17.06
CA LEU A 43 -14.88 -15.58 18.08
C LEU A 43 -15.26 -14.21 17.52
N MET A 44 -14.99 -13.94 16.23
CA MET A 44 -15.49 -12.74 15.55
C MET A 44 -17.02 -12.78 15.47
N ALA A 45 -17.66 -11.70 15.92
CA ALA A 45 -19.12 -11.60 15.90
C ALA A 45 -19.63 -11.35 14.47
N ALA A 46 -20.74 -12.01 14.12
CA ALA A 46 -21.47 -11.67 12.90
C ALA A 46 -22.09 -10.26 13.00
N PRO A 47 -22.22 -9.53 11.88
CA PRO A 47 -22.90 -8.24 11.85
C PRO A 47 -24.34 -8.37 12.39
N LEU A 48 -24.75 -7.43 13.24
CA LEU A 48 -26.12 -7.40 13.75
C LEU A 48 -27.05 -6.82 12.67
N PRO A 49 -28.15 -7.51 12.32
CA PRO A 49 -29.15 -6.95 11.43
C PRO A 49 -29.85 -5.78 12.10
N ASP A 50 -30.35 -4.87 11.27
CA ASP A 50 -31.13 -3.74 11.75
C ASP A 50 -32.53 -4.19 12.19
N ALA A 51 -33.18 -3.35 12.99
CA ALA A 51 -34.57 -3.58 13.34
C ALA A 51 -35.45 -3.59 12.07
N PRO A 52 -36.35 -4.57 11.89
CA PRO A 52 -37.22 -4.62 10.73
C PRO A 52 -38.04 -3.34 10.58
N THR A 53 -38.13 -2.84 9.35
CA THR A 53 -39.02 -1.76 8.96
C THR A 53 -40.11 -2.31 8.02
N PRO A 54 -41.24 -1.63 7.85
CA PRO A 54 -42.25 -2.07 6.89
C PRO A 54 -41.71 -2.23 5.46
N GLU A 55 -40.68 -1.46 5.11
CA GLU A 55 -39.96 -1.53 3.83
C GLU A 55 -39.09 -2.78 3.76
N SER A 56 -38.24 -3.05 4.75
CA SER A 56 -37.39 -4.25 4.76
C SER A 56 -38.20 -5.55 4.84
N GLU A 57 -39.35 -5.53 5.53
CA GLU A 57 -40.28 -6.67 5.58
C GLU A 57 -40.98 -6.91 4.24
N ARG A 58 -41.32 -5.86 3.47
CA ARG A 58 -41.83 -6.03 2.09
C ARG A 58 -40.71 -6.52 1.18
N GLY A 59 -39.51 -5.97 1.32
CA GLY A 59 -38.31 -6.41 0.60
C GLY A 59 -37.99 -7.88 0.81
N GLU A 60 -38.07 -8.38 2.05
CA GLU A 60 -37.88 -9.80 2.36
C GLU A 60 -38.93 -10.69 1.67
N ARG A 61 -40.19 -10.25 1.64
CA ARG A 61 -41.24 -10.98 0.91
C ARG A 61 -40.98 -10.98 -0.59
N HIS A 62 -40.59 -9.84 -1.16
CA HIS A 62 -40.22 -9.76 -2.57
C HIS A 62 -39.03 -10.66 -2.89
N PHE A 63 -38.02 -10.71 -2.02
CA PHE A 63 -36.86 -11.60 -2.14
C PHE A 63 -37.25 -13.08 -2.16
N ASP A 64 -38.22 -13.50 -1.33
CA ASP A 64 -38.77 -14.86 -1.34
C ASP A 64 -39.62 -15.11 -2.59
N ASP A 65 -40.52 -14.18 -2.93
CA ASP A 65 -41.47 -14.29 -4.05
C ASP A 65 -40.77 -14.40 -5.42
N ILE A 66 -39.64 -13.69 -5.60
CA ILE A 66 -38.82 -13.76 -6.83
C ILE A 66 -37.87 -14.97 -6.84
N GLY A 67 -37.84 -15.76 -5.77
CA GLY A 67 -37.10 -17.02 -5.72
C GLY A 67 -35.65 -16.93 -5.24
N CYS A 68 -35.17 -15.76 -4.78
CA CYS A 68 -33.80 -15.63 -4.27
C CYS A 68 -33.54 -16.52 -3.04
N ALA A 69 -34.55 -16.73 -2.19
CA ALA A 69 -34.48 -17.58 -1.01
C ALA A 69 -34.24 -19.08 -1.31
N GLY A 70 -34.34 -19.50 -2.59
CA GLY A 70 -34.05 -20.86 -3.03
C GLY A 70 -32.61 -21.30 -2.75
N CYS A 71 -31.64 -20.41 -3.00
CA CYS A 71 -30.21 -20.64 -2.68
C CYS A 71 -29.77 -19.80 -1.46
N HIS A 72 -30.38 -18.63 -1.25
CA HIS A 72 -30.11 -17.78 -0.08
C HIS A 72 -31.10 -18.05 1.06
N THR A 73 -31.08 -19.30 1.55
CA THR A 73 -32.05 -19.75 2.56
C THR A 73 -31.96 -18.93 3.86
N PRO A 74 -33.08 -18.43 4.43
CA PRO A 74 -33.04 -17.44 5.50
C PRO A 74 -32.20 -17.85 6.71
N ALA A 75 -32.26 -19.12 7.11
CA ALA A 75 -31.49 -19.59 8.25
C ALA A 75 -31.10 -21.08 8.15
N LEU A 76 -29.89 -21.36 8.64
CA LEU A 76 -29.37 -22.72 8.82
C LEU A 76 -29.53 -23.18 10.26
N ARG A 77 -29.69 -24.48 10.48
CA ARG A 77 -29.74 -25.06 11.84
C ARG A 77 -28.33 -25.40 12.33
N GLY A 78 -27.85 -24.65 13.31
CA GLY A 78 -26.61 -24.93 14.02
C GLY A 78 -26.83 -25.66 15.36
N PRO A 79 -25.73 -26.08 16.03
CA PRO A 79 -25.78 -26.75 17.33
C PRO A 79 -26.33 -25.86 18.47
N HIS A 80 -26.32 -24.54 18.28
CA HIS A 80 -26.78 -23.55 19.26
C HIS A 80 -28.04 -22.77 18.87
N GLY A 81 -28.69 -23.13 17.75
CA GLY A 81 -29.89 -22.44 17.28
C GLY A 81 -29.90 -22.22 15.77
N LEU A 82 -30.82 -21.36 15.31
CA LEU A 82 -30.85 -20.92 13.92
C LEU A 82 -29.77 -19.88 13.67
N VAL A 83 -29.14 -19.95 12.51
CA VAL A 83 -28.10 -19.05 12.03
C VAL A 83 -28.67 -18.31 10.82
N PRO A 84 -29.15 -17.06 10.97
CA PRO A 84 -29.83 -16.32 9.91
C PRO A 84 -28.83 -15.69 8.94
N ALA A 85 -28.19 -16.52 8.12
CA ALA A 85 -27.09 -16.13 7.24
C ALA A 85 -27.50 -15.91 5.78
N TYR A 86 -28.75 -16.24 5.40
CA TYR A 86 -29.26 -16.12 4.02
C TYR A 86 -28.34 -16.80 3.00
N THR A 87 -28.10 -18.10 3.21
CA THR A 87 -27.23 -18.97 2.42
C THR A 87 -27.55 -20.41 2.76
N ASP A 88 -27.37 -21.33 1.80
CA ASP A 88 -27.36 -22.77 2.04
C ASP A 88 -25.95 -23.37 2.13
N LEU A 89 -24.92 -22.58 1.84
CA LEU A 89 -23.51 -22.98 1.75
C LEU A 89 -23.24 -24.09 0.72
N LEU A 90 -24.16 -24.31 -0.23
CA LEU A 90 -24.02 -25.30 -1.30
C LEU A 90 -23.36 -24.69 -2.53
N LEU A 91 -22.84 -25.56 -3.41
CA LEU A 91 -22.33 -25.18 -4.73
C LEU A 91 -23.50 -24.99 -5.69
N HIS A 92 -23.47 -23.91 -6.45
CA HIS A 92 -24.46 -23.59 -7.48
C HIS A 92 -23.77 -23.17 -8.77
N ASP A 93 -24.30 -23.63 -9.90
CA ASP A 93 -23.88 -23.16 -11.22
C ASP A 93 -24.32 -21.70 -11.41
N MET A 94 -23.34 -20.80 -11.45
CA MET A 94 -23.53 -19.36 -11.68
C MET A 94 -23.56 -19.00 -13.17
N GLY A 95 -23.45 -19.99 -14.05
CA GLY A 95 -23.49 -19.84 -15.50
C GLY A 95 -22.17 -19.43 -16.12
N PRO A 96 -22.09 -19.45 -17.47
CA PRO A 96 -20.83 -19.30 -18.20
C PRO A 96 -20.20 -17.90 -18.11
N GLU A 97 -20.97 -16.85 -17.82
CA GLU A 97 -20.46 -15.47 -17.73
C GLU A 97 -19.70 -15.19 -16.42
N LEU A 98 -19.95 -16.01 -15.40
CA LEU A 98 -19.26 -16.00 -14.11
C LEU A 98 -18.34 -17.21 -13.93
N ALA A 99 -18.12 -18.00 -14.99
CA ALA A 99 -17.22 -19.14 -14.89
C ALA A 99 -15.75 -18.70 -14.97
N ASP A 100 -14.90 -19.20 -14.07
CA ASP A 100 -13.45 -18.96 -14.06
C ASP A 100 -12.65 -20.09 -14.77
N GLY A 101 -13.31 -21.21 -15.05
CA GLY A 101 -12.71 -22.39 -15.69
C GLY A 101 -11.79 -23.21 -14.78
N ILE A 102 -11.76 -22.93 -13.48
CA ILE A 102 -10.94 -23.62 -12.49
C ILE A 102 -11.75 -24.74 -11.84
N GLU A 103 -11.28 -25.99 -12.00
CA GLU A 103 -11.89 -27.14 -11.31
C GLU A 103 -11.22 -27.36 -9.95
N GLN A 104 -12.00 -27.33 -8.87
CA GLN A 104 -11.54 -27.57 -7.50
C GLN A 104 -12.24 -28.79 -6.89
N GLY A 105 -11.64 -29.96 -7.12
CA GLY A 105 -12.21 -31.23 -6.66
C GLY A 105 -13.49 -31.58 -7.41
N VAL A 106 -14.64 -31.42 -6.76
CA VAL A 106 -15.96 -31.66 -7.38
C VAL A 106 -16.62 -30.41 -7.94
N ALA A 107 -16.13 -29.22 -7.56
CA ALA A 107 -16.64 -27.96 -8.09
C ALA A 107 -16.05 -27.72 -9.48
N THR A 108 -16.92 -27.55 -10.46
CA THR A 108 -16.57 -27.11 -11.82
C THR A 108 -16.28 -25.61 -11.83
N GLY A 109 -15.67 -25.11 -12.90
CA GLY A 109 -15.34 -23.69 -13.03
C GLY A 109 -16.53 -22.72 -13.09
N SER A 110 -17.78 -23.20 -13.09
CA SER A 110 -18.98 -22.34 -12.98
C SER A 110 -19.71 -22.51 -11.65
N GLU A 111 -19.24 -23.39 -10.78
CA GLU A 111 -19.89 -23.70 -9.50
C GLU A 111 -19.25 -22.93 -8.35
N PHE A 112 -20.04 -22.09 -7.68
CA PHE A 112 -19.59 -21.31 -6.53
C PHE A 112 -20.49 -21.56 -5.33
N ARG A 113 -19.89 -21.48 -4.13
CA ARG A 113 -20.65 -21.56 -2.88
C ARG A 113 -21.46 -20.28 -2.67
N THR A 114 -22.72 -20.37 -2.25
CA THR A 114 -23.49 -19.18 -1.86
C THR A 114 -22.80 -18.42 -0.72
N GLN A 115 -22.52 -17.13 -0.90
CA GLN A 115 -21.96 -16.29 0.15
C GLN A 115 -23.06 -15.95 1.18
N PRO A 116 -22.78 -16.04 2.51
CA PRO A 116 -23.68 -15.51 3.52
C PRO A 116 -23.98 -14.02 3.27
N LEU A 117 -25.25 -13.62 3.24
CA LEU A 117 -25.65 -12.23 2.95
C LEU A 117 -25.68 -11.32 4.20
N TRP A 118 -25.39 -11.85 5.39
CA TRP A 118 -25.25 -11.04 6.58
C TRP A 118 -24.11 -10.00 6.42
N GLY A 119 -24.38 -8.72 6.67
CA GLY A 119 -23.40 -7.67 6.47
C GLY A 119 -23.00 -7.40 5.02
N VAL A 120 -23.74 -7.90 4.01
CA VAL A 120 -23.34 -7.82 2.60
C VAL A 120 -23.04 -6.39 2.14
N VAL A 121 -23.75 -5.39 2.67
CA VAL A 121 -23.52 -3.97 2.32
C VAL A 121 -22.22 -3.35 2.85
N ALA A 122 -21.45 -4.08 3.66
CA ALA A 122 -20.17 -3.61 4.19
C ALA A 122 -18.95 -4.06 3.37
N VAL A 123 -19.14 -4.89 2.33
CA VAL A 123 -18.04 -5.64 1.68
C VAL A 123 -17.99 -5.48 0.16
N SER A 124 -18.41 -4.33 -0.39
CA SER A 124 -18.21 -4.01 -1.81
C SER A 124 -16.71 -4.02 -2.17
N PRO A 125 -16.31 -4.47 -3.39
CA PRO A 125 -17.14 -4.93 -4.50
C PRO A 125 -17.66 -6.38 -4.36
N TYR A 126 -18.64 -6.74 -5.18
CA TYR A 126 -19.39 -8.00 -5.13
C TYR A 126 -19.00 -8.99 -6.25
N LEU A 127 -19.43 -10.25 -6.07
CA LEU A 127 -19.06 -11.42 -6.88
C LEU A 127 -17.60 -11.87 -6.66
N HIS A 128 -17.28 -13.10 -7.08
CA HIS A 128 -15.97 -13.72 -6.81
C HIS A 128 -14.80 -13.01 -7.50
N ASP A 129 -15.08 -12.19 -8.52
CA ASP A 129 -14.10 -11.43 -9.29
C ASP A 129 -14.21 -9.90 -9.07
N GLY A 130 -15.09 -9.47 -8.16
CA GLY A 130 -15.24 -8.06 -7.79
C GLY A 130 -15.80 -7.16 -8.90
N ARG A 131 -16.43 -7.71 -9.95
CA ARG A 131 -16.88 -6.91 -11.12
C ARG A 131 -18.04 -5.96 -10.83
N ALA A 132 -18.81 -6.18 -9.77
CA ALA A 132 -20.00 -5.39 -9.45
C ALA A 132 -19.73 -4.48 -8.24
N THR A 133 -20.02 -3.18 -8.35
CA THR A 133 -19.84 -2.23 -7.23
C THR A 133 -21.16 -1.93 -6.52
N THR A 134 -22.28 -2.39 -7.07
CA THR A 134 -23.59 -2.32 -6.44
C THR A 134 -24.24 -3.71 -6.29
N LEU A 135 -25.14 -3.83 -5.31
CA LEU A 135 -25.95 -5.04 -5.15
C LEU A 135 -26.89 -5.26 -6.34
N ASP A 136 -27.38 -4.18 -6.97
CA ASP A 136 -28.24 -4.27 -8.16
C ASP A 136 -27.48 -4.93 -9.32
N GLU A 137 -26.26 -4.45 -9.62
CA GLU A 137 -25.38 -5.06 -10.62
C GLU A 137 -25.05 -6.51 -10.29
N ALA A 138 -24.74 -6.81 -9.03
CA ALA A 138 -24.43 -8.16 -8.60
C ALA A 138 -25.61 -9.12 -8.84
N ILE A 139 -26.84 -8.70 -8.51
CA ILE A 139 -28.05 -9.50 -8.75
C ILE A 139 -28.24 -9.72 -10.26
N ARG A 140 -28.11 -8.67 -11.07
CA ARG A 140 -28.24 -8.75 -12.54
C ARG A 140 -27.21 -9.64 -13.20
N ALA A 141 -26.04 -9.80 -12.59
CA ALA A 141 -24.98 -10.66 -13.12
C ALA A 141 -25.23 -12.16 -12.86
N HIS A 142 -26.22 -12.56 -12.07
CA HIS A 142 -26.48 -13.98 -11.78
C HIS A 142 -26.92 -14.73 -13.05
N GLY A 143 -26.21 -15.81 -13.37
CA GLY A 143 -26.56 -16.76 -14.43
C GLY A 143 -26.93 -18.14 -13.87
N GLY A 144 -26.91 -19.16 -14.74
CA GLY A 144 -27.08 -20.56 -14.34
C GLY A 144 -28.36 -20.81 -13.53
N GLU A 145 -28.23 -21.40 -12.35
CA GLU A 145 -29.35 -21.67 -11.43
C GLU A 145 -30.01 -20.39 -10.90
N GLY A 146 -29.27 -19.28 -10.81
CA GLY A 146 -29.78 -17.97 -10.37
C GLY A 146 -30.55 -17.20 -11.44
N ALA A 147 -30.52 -17.63 -12.70
CA ALA A 147 -31.07 -16.86 -13.83
C ALA A 147 -32.57 -16.56 -13.69
N ALA A 148 -33.36 -17.51 -13.17
CA ALA A 148 -34.80 -17.30 -12.98
C ALA A 148 -35.10 -16.22 -11.93
N ALA A 149 -34.34 -16.19 -10.83
CA ALA A 149 -34.49 -15.19 -9.78
C ALA A 149 -34.00 -13.81 -10.25
N ARG A 150 -32.90 -13.76 -11.01
CA ARG A 150 -32.45 -12.54 -11.70
C ARG A 150 -33.54 -11.99 -12.60
N ASP A 151 -34.08 -12.79 -13.52
CA ASP A 151 -35.09 -12.34 -14.48
C ASP A 151 -36.35 -11.81 -13.77
N ALA A 152 -36.75 -12.45 -12.67
CA ALA A 152 -37.85 -11.97 -11.83
C ALA A 152 -37.53 -10.64 -11.13
N TYR A 153 -36.30 -10.46 -10.63
CA TYR A 153 -35.82 -9.19 -10.06
C TYR A 153 -35.80 -8.06 -11.11
N GLU A 154 -35.36 -8.34 -12.34
CA GLU A 154 -35.36 -7.36 -13.44
C GLU A 154 -36.77 -6.96 -13.88
N ALA A 155 -37.74 -7.86 -13.71
CA ALA A 155 -39.15 -7.61 -14.01
C ALA A 155 -39.88 -6.81 -12.92
N LEU A 156 -39.30 -6.61 -11.74
CA LEU A 156 -39.88 -5.76 -10.69
C LEU A 156 -39.90 -4.29 -11.13
N ASP A 157 -40.97 -3.58 -10.76
CA ASP A 157 -41.00 -2.11 -10.82
C ASP A 157 -39.99 -1.50 -9.82
N ASP A 158 -39.70 -0.21 -9.97
CA ASP A 158 -38.66 0.49 -9.20
C ASP A 158 -38.86 0.41 -7.67
N GLU A 159 -40.10 0.50 -7.19
CA GLU A 159 -40.40 0.46 -5.75
C GLU A 159 -40.14 -0.92 -5.13
N PRO A 160 -40.74 -2.05 -5.60
CA PRO A 160 -40.39 -3.38 -5.10
C PRO A 160 -38.90 -3.72 -5.21
N ARG A 161 -38.23 -3.26 -6.27
CA ARG A 161 -36.78 -3.46 -6.44
C ARG A 161 -35.98 -2.73 -5.36
N ALA A 162 -36.31 -1.47 -5.08
CA ALA A 162 -35.70 -0.71 -4.00
C ALA A 162 -35.93 -1.37 -2.63
N GLU A 163 -37.11 -1.96 -2.41
CA GLU A 163 -37.42 -2.69 -1.17
C GLU A 163 -36.55 -3.94 -0.99
N VAL A 164 -36.29 -4.71 -2.05
CA VAL A 164 -35.34 -5.84 -2.00
C VAL A 164 -33.94 -5.36 -1.60
N LEU A 165 -33.45 -4.28 -2.21
CA LEU A 165 -32.15 -3.69 -1.85
C LEU A 165 -32.13 -3.15 -0.41
N ALA A 166 -33.22 -2.56 0.07
CA ALA A 166 -33.37 -2.09 1.44
C ALA A 166 -33.36 -3.25 2.44
N PHE A 167 -33.97 -4.39 2.08
CA PHE A 167 -33.90 -5.62 2.85
C PHE A 167 -32.47 -6.16 2.93
N LEU A 168 -31.75 -6.30 1.81
CA LEU A 168 -30.34 -6.73 1.81
C LEU A 168 -29.47 -5.80 2.66
N ALA A 169 -29.71 -4.49 2.57
CA ALA A 169 -29.03 -3.50 3.40
C ALA A 169 -29.39 -3.60 4.88
N SER A 170 -30.51 -4.23 5.25
CA SER A 170 -30.90 -4.44 6.65
C SER A 170 -30.23 -5.65 7.31
N LEU A 171 -29.52 -6.49 6.55
CA LEU A 171 -28.85 -7.69 7.06
C LEU A 171 -27.57 -7.40 7.87
N GLY A 172 -27.38 -6.15 8.29
CA GLY A 172 -26.28 -5.67 9.11
C GLY A 172 -25.17 -5.01 8.32
N GLY A 173 -24.13 -4.50 9.00
CA GLY A 173 -22.95 -3.93 8.36
C GLY A 173 -23.08 -2.46 7.91
N ARG A 174 -24.29 -1.87 7.90
CA ARG A 174 -24.49 -0.47 7.43
C ARG A 174 -23.66 0.55 8.18
N ALA A 175 -23.55 0.43 9.50
CA ALA A 175 -22.77 1.34 10.32
C ALA A 175 -21.24 1.15 10.14
N GLN A 176 -20.84 0.02 9.55
CA GLN A 176 -19.45 -0.35 9.30
C GLN A 176 -19.00 -0.06 7.87
N ARG A 177 -19.94 0.19 6.94
CA ARG A 177 -19.63 0.52 5.55
C ARG A 177 -18.71 1.74 5.48
N SER A 178 -17.60 1.60 4.77
CA SER A 178 -16.65 2.66 4.45
C SER A 178 -16.23 2.54 2.99
N ASP A 179 -15.71 3.62 2.42
CA ASP A 179 -15.12 3.62 1.08
C ASP A 179 -13.66 3.12 1.10
N GLY A 180 -13.19 2.62 2.25
CA GLY A 180 -11.85 2.07 2.50
C GLY A 180 -11.84 1.19 3.76
N LEU A 181 -10.70 1.07 4.44
CA LEU A 181 -10.57 0.25 5.65
C LEU A 181 -10.88 0.98 6.96
N LEU A 182 -10.86 2.32 6.97
CA LEU A 182 -11.18 3.07 8.17
C LEU A 182 -12.69 3.05 8.41
N ALA A 183 -13.11 2.58 9.57
CA ALA A 183 -14.51 2.67 9.99
C ALA A 183 -15.00 4.13 9.99
N PRO A 184 -16.29 4.36 9.73
CA PRO A 184 -16.89 5.70 9.81
C PRO A 184 -16.59 6.37 11.17
N GLY A 185 -16.02 7.58 11.11
CA GLY A 185 -15.65 8.34 12.32
C GLY A 185 -14.41 7.82 13.05
N ALA A 186 -13.55 7.01 12.40
CA ALA A 186 -12.29 6.55 12.97
C ALA A 186 -11.47 7.73 13.54
N THR A 187 -11.11 7.62 14.82
CA THR A 187 -10.36 8.68 15.52
C THR A 187 -8.96 8.86 14.93
N LEU A 188 -8.45 10.09 14.95
CA LEU A 188 -7.06 10.36 14.63
C LEU A 188 -6.13 9.80 15.72
N PRO A 189 -4.94 9.29 15.35
CA PRO A 189 -3.92 8.96 16.34
C PRO A 189 -3.58 10.18 17.21
N PRO A 190 -3.41 10.01 18.54
CA PRO A 190 -2.97 11.08 19.43
C PRO A 190 -1.60 11.65 19.04
N ALA A 191 -1.37 12.93 19.35
CA ALA A 191 -0.09 13.59 19.09
C ALA A 191 1.09 12.79 19.68
N GLY A 192 2.15 12.65 18.89
CA GLY A 192 3.35 11.87 19.24
C GLY A 192 3.26 10.39 18.91
N GLN A 193 2.11 9.88 18.44
CA GLN A 193 1.98 8.56 17.86
C GLN A 193 2.19 8.59 16.33
N LEU A 194 2.50 7.44 15.75
CA LEU A 194 2.63 7.29 14.30
C LEU A 194 1.27 7.54 13.61
N GLY A 195 1.31 8.22 12.45
CA GLY A 195 0.10 8.62 11.72
C GLY A 195 -0.67 9.80 12.33
N ALA A 196 -0.18 10.41 13.42
CA ALA A 196 -0.82 11.58 14.02
C ALA A 196 -0.62 12.84 13.15
N PRO A 197 -1.56 13.80 13.21
CA PRO A 197 -1.34 15.12 12.64
C PRO A 197 -0.17 15.83 13.36
N ARG A 198 0.58 16.63 12.62
CA ARG A 198 1.65 17.47 13.14
C ARG A 198 1.09 18.50 14.12
N ALA A 199 1.93 18.94 15.04
CA ALA A 199 1.56 19.99 15.99
C ALA A 199 1.30 21.33 15.26
N GLY A 200 0.42 22.14 15.85
CA GLY A 200 0.19 23.52 15.43
C GLY A 200 -0.81 23.71 14.28
N LEU A 201 -1.52 22.67 13.85
CA LEU A 201 -2.63 22.82 12.90
C LEU A 201 -3.77 23.62 13.54
N SER A 202 -4.31 24.58 12.79
CA SER A 202 -5.58 25.23 13.10
C SER A 202 -6.75 24.24 13.00
N ALA A 203 -7.92 24.62 13.50
CA ALA A 203 -9.12 23.78 13.41
C ALA A 203 -9.48 23.45 11.95
N ALA A 204 -9.32 24.41 11.03
CA ALA A 204 -9.60 24.21 9.62
C ALA A 204 -8.57 23.27 8.95
N GLU A 205 -7.29 23.40 9.27
CA GLU A 205 -6.25 22.49 8.78
C GLU A 205 -6.43 21.07 9.34
N LEU A 206 -6.85 20.91 10.59
CA LEU A 206 -7.14 19.61 11.18
C LEU A 206 -8.36 18.93 10.53
N GLU A 207 -9.38 19.72 10.20
CA GLU A 207 -10.54 19.23 9.44
C GLU A 207 -10.12 18.79 8.04
N GLN A 208 -9.30 19.59 7.36
CA GLN A 208 -8.74 19.25 6.05
C GLN A 208 -7.88 17.98 6.10
N PHE A 209 -7.00 17.86 7.09
CA PHE A 209 -6.21 16.65 7.33
C PHE A 209 -7.10 15.42 7.51
N THR A 210 -8.23 15.56 8.18
CA THR A 210 -9.18 14.46 8.40
C THR A 210 -9.87 14.03 7.11
N ARG A 211 -10.28 14.99 6.26
CA ARG A 211 -10.84 14.68 4.94
C ARG A 211 -9.80 14.05 4.02
N GLY A 212 -8.58 14.58 4.01
CA GLY A 212 -7.47 14.02 3.25
C GLY A 212 -7.08 12.60 3.68
N ARG A 213 -7.16 12.29 4.98
CA ARG A 213 -6.99 10.93 5.49
C ARG A 213 -8.03 9.97 4.91
N ALA A 214 -9.28 10.42 4.76
CA ALA A 214 -10.33 9.62 4.13
C ALA A 214 -10.06 9.39 2.64
N VAL A 215 -9.58 10.41 1.91
CA VAL A 215 -9.15 10.25 0.51
C VAL A 215 -7.98 9.27 0.39
N PHE A 216 -7.01 9.35 1.29
CA PHE A 216 -5.85 8.44 1.32
C PHE A 216 -6.25 6.97 1.56
N ASP A 217 -7.29 6.77 2.38
CA ASP A 217 -7.83 5.46 2.74
C ASP A 217 -8.80 4.90 1.70
N ARG A 218 -9.36 5.73 0.82
CA ARG A 218 -10.40 5.38 -0.14
C ARG A 218 -9.89 4.42 -1.19
N ASP A 219 -10.60 3.32 -1.37
CA ASP A 219 -10.42 2.39 -2.48
C ASP A 219 -11.02 3.02 -3.76
N VAL A 220 -10.27 2.99 -4.85
CA VAL A 220 -10.69 3.45 -6.17
C VAL A 220 -11.23 2.23 -6.92
N GLY A 221 -12.53 2.23 -7.18
CA GLY A 221 -13.18 1.17 -7.96
C GLY A 221 -12.89 1.28 -9.46
N ARG A 222 -13.11 0.19 -10.20
CA ARG A 222 -13.01 0.18 -11.67
C ARG A 222 -13.97 1.17 -12.32
N ASP A 223 -15.16 1.32 -11.74
CA ASP A 223 -16.19 2.28 -12.14
C ASP A 223 -15.85 3.75 -11.82
N ALA A 224 -14.78 3.96 -11.06
CA ALA A 224 -14.27 5.26 -10.63
C ALA A 224 -12.89 5.58 -11.23
N GLY A 225 -12.47 4.87 -12.29
CA GLY A 225 -11.22 5.18 -12.99
C GLY A 225 -9.97 4.45 -12.48
N LEU A 226 -10.12 3.30 -11.81
CA LEU A 226 -8.96 2.50 -11.45
C LEU A 226 -8.31 1.91 -12.71
N GLY A 227 -7.07 2.29 -13.02
CA GLY A 227 -6.21 1.57 -13.97
C GLY A 227 -5.77 2.41 -15.17
N PRO A 228 -5.62 1.83 -16.39
CA PRO A 228 -5.83 0.44 -16.78
C PRO A 228 -4.81 -0.55 -16.17
N ARG A 229 -3.72 -0.05 -15.56
CA ARG A 229 -2.73 -0.85 -14.81
C ARG A 229 -2.39 -0.15 -13.51
N PHE A 230 -2.26 -0.92 -12.42
CA PHE A 230 -2.07 -0.37 -11.08
C PHE A 230 -1.35 -1.36 -10.17
N ASN A 231 -0.75 -0.84 -9.11
CA ASN A 231 -0.10 -1.60 -8.03
C ASN A 231 -0.99 -1.71 -6.80
N GLY A 232 -1.86 -0.73 -6.57
CA GLY A 232 -2.88 -0.75 -5.53
C GLY A 232 -4.05 0.15 -5.90
N ASP A 233 -5.20 -0.10 -5.30
CA ASP A 233 -6.45 0.65 -5.50
C ASP A 233 -6.60 1.85 -4.54
N SER A 234 -5.64 2.07 -3.65
CA SER A 234 -5.64 3.20 -2.72
C SER A 234 -4.19 3.60 -2.37
N CYS A 235 -3.99 4.81 -1.85
CA CYS A 235 -2.68 5.19 -1.29
C CYS A 235 -2.31 4.29 -0.10
N ARG A 236 -3.31 3.92 0.72
CA ARG A 236 -3.16 2.98 1.83
C ARG A 236 -2.68 1.60 1.39
N ALA A 237 -3.01 1.11 0.20
CA ALA A 237 -2.61 -0.23 -0.26
C ALA A 237 -1.08 -0.45 -0.17
N CYS A 238 -0.29 0.62 -0.28
CA CYS A 238 1.16 0.56 -0.15
C CYS A 238 1.71 1.26 1.12
N HIS A 239 1.00 2.26 1.66
CA HIS A 239 1.51 3.12 2.75
C HIS A 239 0.75 2.94 4.07
N PHE A 240 0.96 1.80 4.75
CA PHE A 240 0.18 1.45 5.93
C PHE A 240 0.96 0.82 7.08
N GLN A 241 2.26 0.55 6.92
CA GLN A 241 3.05 -0.09 7.97
C GLN A 241 3.85 0.92 8.81
N PRO A 242 3.67 0.96 10.15
CA PRO A 242 2.70 0.21 10.96
C PRO A 242 1.33 0.90 11.07
N MET A 243 1.20 2.11 10.52
CA MET A 243 -0.03 2.91 10.49
C MET A 243 -0.17 3.56 9.10
N ILE A 244 -1.38 4.02 8.76
CA ILE A 244 -1.64 4.78 7.53
C ILE A 244 -0.65 5.95 7.38
N GLY A 245 -0.05 6.07 6.19
CA GLY A 245 1.06 7.00 5.89
C GLY A 245 2.45 6.41 6.16
N GLY A 246 2.51 5.18 6.68
CA GLY A 246 3.74 4.45 6.93
C GLY A 246 4.44 3.94 5.66
N ALA A 247 5.50 3.17 5.86
CA ALA A 247 6.18 2.46 4.78
C ALA A 247 5.35 1.25 4.32
N GLY A 248 5.75 0.62 3.22
CA GLY A 248 5.18 -0.64 2.77
C GLY A 248 5.97 -1.87 3.24
N PRO A 249 5.32 -3.00 3.56
CA PRO A 249 6.01 -4.29 3.72
C PRO A 249 6.59 -4.82 2.41
N LEU A 250 7.37 -5.90 2.47
CA LEU A 250 8.06 -6.51 1.31
C LEU A 250 7.15 -6.83 0.11
N ASP A 251 5.89 -7.20 0.35
CA ASP A 251 4.98 -7.63 -0.73
C ASP A 251 4.37 -6.47 -1.51
N VAL A 252 4.47 -5.23 -1.02
CA VAL A 252 3.91 -4.05 -1.68
C VAL A 252 4.90 -3.26 -2.53
N ASP A 253 6.17 -3.68 -2.55
CA ASP A 253 7.23 -3.05 -3.35
C ASP A 253 6.85 -2.95 -4.83
N VAL A 254 7.18 -1.80 -5.44
CA VAL A 254 6.94 -1.57 -6.86
C VAL A 254 8.06 -2.24 -7.66
N ILE A 255 7.71 -3.14 -8.58
CA ILE A 255 8.70 -3.78 -9.44
C ILE A 255 9.04 -2.87 -10.60
N ARG A 256 10.32 -2.50 -10.71
CA ARG A 256 10.85 -1.86 -11.90
C ARG A 256 11.47 -2.88 -12.84
N ASN A 257 11.36 -2.70 -14.15
CA ASN A 257 11.88 -3.64 -15.15
C ASN A 257 12.54 -2.94 -16.36
N GLY A 258 13.28 -3.73 -17.14
CA GLY A 258 13.85 -3.32 -18.42
C GLY A 258 14.86 -4.31 -18.97
N THR A 259 15.63 -3.87 -19.97
CA THR A 259 16.74 -4.66 -20.51
C THR A 259 18.06 -4.09 -20.03
N LEU A 260 18.93 -4.92 -19.49
CA LEU A 260 20.30 -4.57 -19.09
C LEU A 260 21.28 -5.41 -19.90
N VAL A 261 22.05 -4.76 -20.79
CA VAL A 261 23.08 -5.41 -21.62
C VAL A 261 24.38 -4.64 -21.48
N ALA A 262 25.46 -5.32 -21.06
CA ALA A 262 26.79 -4.73 -20.88
C ALA A 262 26.78 -3.45 -20.01
N GLY A 263 25.94 -3.42 -18.97
CA GLY A 263 25.79 -2.29 -18.04
C GLY A 263 24.88 -1.16 -18.53
N VAL A 264 24.36 -1.23 -19.75
CA VAL A 264 23.43 -0.23 -20.30
C VAL A 264 22.00 -0.68 -20.07
N PHE A 265 21.24 0.11 -19.31
CA PHE A 265 19.81 -0.09 -19.10
C PHE A 265 19.00 0.51 -20.25
N THR A 266 17.95 -0.17 -20.68
CA THR A 266 16.98 0.32 -21.65
C THR A 266 15.56 0.06 -21.11
N PRO A 267 14.74 1.11 -20.92
CA PRO A 267 13.37 0.94 -20.43
C PRO A 267 12.50 0.24 -21.49
N PRO A 268 11.47 -0.52 -21.06
CA PRO A 268 10.43 -1.00 -21.97
C PRO A 268 9.61 0.16 -22.56
N ALA A 269 8.87 -0.12 -23.64
CA ALA A 269 8.00 0.89 -24.26
C ALA A 269 6.85 1.32 -23.33
N THR A 270 6.37 0.43 -22.47
CA THR A 270 5.34 0.73 -21.46
C THR A 270 5.87 1.45 -20.22
N GLY A 271 7.13 1.86 -20.22
CA GLY A 271 7.80 2.44 -19.04
C GLY A 271 8.38 1.36 -18.12
N THR A 272 9.06 1.82 -17.06
CA THR A 272 9.84 0.94 -16.18
C THR A 272 9.03 0.28 -15.07
N ILE A 273 7.78 0.68 -14.84
CA ILE A 273 6.95 0.08 -13.79
C ILE A 273 6.28 -1.18 -14.35
N LEU A 274 6.50 -2.31 -13.70
CA LEU A 274 5.74 -3.53 -13.93
C LEU A 274 4.62 -3.60 -12.89
N HIS A 275 3.43 -3.13 -13.27
CA HIS A 275 2.25 -3.13 -12.41
C HIS A 275 1.86 -4.54 -11.96
N ARG A 276 1.31 -4.63 -10.74
CA ARG A 276 0.83 -5.90 -10.16
C ARG A 276 -0.47 -6.36 -10.81
N HIS A 277 -1.32 -5.43 -11.22
CA HIS A 277 -2.66 -5.70 -11.73
C HIS A 277 -2.97 -4.88 -12.99
N ASP A 278 -3.93 -5.39 -13.76
CA ASP A 278 -4.69 -4.61 -14.74
C ASP A 278 -6.20 -4.74 -14.50
N THR A 279 -6.98 -3.92 -15.21
CA THR A 279 -8.44 -3.93 -15.14
C THR A 279 -9.09 -5.18 -15.73
N SER A 280 -8.34 -6.14 -16.28
CA SER A 280 -8.88 -7.46 -16.59
C SER A 280 -8.81 -8.42 -15.39
N GLY A 281 -8.13 -8.04 -14.32
CA GLY A 281 -7.84 -8.89 -13.17
C GLY A 281 -6.58 -9.75 -13.35
N ALA A 282 -5.88 -9.61 -14.48
CA ALA A 282 -4.65 -10.33 -14.74
C ALA A 282 -3.44 -9.62 -14.12
N ARG A 283 -2.34 -10.38 -13.97
CA ARG A 283 -1.02 -9.81 -13.71
C ARG A 283 -0.35 -9.49 -15.05
N PRO A 284 -0.04 -8.23 -15.36
CA PRO A 284 0.64 -7.88 -16.60
C PRO A 284 1.97 -8.63 -16.75
N ALA A 285 2.19 -9.22 -17.92
CA ALA A 285 3.47 -9.84 -18.25
C ALA A 285 4.50 -8.77 -18.66
N PRO A 286 5.80 -8.94 -18.33
CA PRO A 286 6.84 -8.05 -18.83
C PRO A 286 6.97 -8.15 -20.37
N GLU A 287 7.42 -7.07 -21.01
CA GLU A 287 7.70 -7.07 -22.45
C GLU A 287 8.75 -8.14 -22.82
N ALA A 288 8.64 -8.70 -24.02
CA ALA A 288 9.55 -9.72 -24.49
C ALA A 288 11.00 -9.21 -24.53
N GLY A 289 11.92 -9.96 -23.92
CA GLY A 289 13.35 -9.61 -23.87
C GLY A 289 13.78 -8.85 -22.61
N VAL A 290 12.84 -8.39 -21.77
CA VAL A 290 13.14 -7.89 -20.42
C VAL A 290 13.92 -8.94 -19.64
N ASN A 291 15.06 -8.53 -19.09
CA ASN A 291 15.98 -9.40 -18.35
C ASN A 291 16.45 -8.81 -17.01
N PHE A 292 15.95 -7.62 -16.65
CA PHE A 292 16.27 -6.93 -15.41
C PHE A 292 14.99 -6.58 -14.66
N PHE A 293 15.00 -6.87 -13.35
CA PHE A 293 13.92 -6.57 -12.42
C PHE A 293 14.52 -6.08 -11.11
N GLU A 294 13.96 -5.00 -10.56
CA GLU A 294 14.40 -4.43 -9.28
C GLU A 294 13.19 -3.99 -8.46
N PRO A 295 13.01 -4.49 -7.23
CA PRO A 295 11.99 -3.96 -6.34
C PRO A 295 12.35 -2.55 -5.88
N ARG A 296 11.35 -1.70 -5.73
CA ARG A 296 11.43 -0.37 -5.14
C ARG A 296 10.57 -0.34 -3.89
N GLN A 297 11.24 -0.18 -2.75
CA GLN A 297 10.59 -0.16 -1.45
C GLN A 297 9.67 1.06 -1.33
N THR A 298 8.46 0.88 -0.79
CA THR A 298 7.53 1.98 -0.57
C THR A 298 7.91 2.82 0.65
N PRO A 299 8.43 4.06 0.49
CA PRO A 299 8.95 4.83 1.60
C PRO A 299 7.85 5.30 2.56
N SER A 300 8.22 5.59 3.81
CA SER A 300 7.30 6.24 4.75
C SER A 300 7.00 7.69 4.33
N LEU A 301 5.75 8.12 4.54
CA LEU A 301 5.30 9.49 4.28
C LEU A 301 5.34 10.39 5.54
N PHE A 302 5.70 9.83 6.70
CA PHE A 302 5.72 10.59 7.94
C PHE A 302 6.75 11.72 7.89
N GLY A 303 6.31 12.93 8.22
CA GLY A 303 7.17 14.11 8.27
C GLY A 303 7.53 14.71 6.92
N LEU A 304 7.00 14.22 5.79
CA LEU A 304 7.37 14.76 4.47
C LEU A 304 6.97 16.22 4.27
N GLY A 305 5.94 16.71 4.96
CA GLY A 305 5.62 18.15 4.99
C GLY A 305 6.71 19.02 5.65
N LEU A 306 7.63 18.46 6.43
CA LEU A 306 8.85 19.17 6.88
C LEU A 306 9.89 19.25 5.77
N VAL A 307 10.04 18.17 4.99
CA VAL A 307 10.98 18.10 3.88
C VAL A 307 10.62 19.12 2.79
N ASP A 308 9.33 19.23 2.49
CA ASP A 308 8.80 20.17 1.49
C ASP A 308 9.06 21.64 1.88
N ARG A 309 9.21 21.92 3.18
CA ARG A 309 9.46 23.28 3.73
C ARG A 309 10.94 23.63 3.88
N ILE A 310 11.86 22.70 3.66
CA ILE A 310 13.30 23.02 3.68
C ILE A 310 13.61 23.92 2.47
N PRO A 311 14.22 25.11 2.63
CA PRO A 311 14.57 25.96 1.49
C PRO A 311 15.54 25.25 0.54
N GLU A 312 15.40 25.46 -0.77
CA GLU A 312 16.32 24.87 -1.77
C GLU A 312 17.77 25.24 -1.48
N ALA A 313 18.02 26.49 -1.10
CA ALA A 313 19.35 26.98 -0.74
C ALA A 313 19.98 26.22 0.44
N THR A 314 19.17 25.70 1.37
CA THR A 314 19.66 24.89 2.50
C THR A 314 20.23 23.55 2.03
N ILE A 315 19.56 22.89 1.10
CA ILE A 315 20.01 21.61 0.51
C ILE A 315 21.22 21.86 -0.40
N LEU A 316 21.13 22.85 -1.30
CA LEU A 316 22.19 23.17 -2.25
C LEU A 316 23.51 23.59 -1.56
N ALA A 317 23.45 24.16 -0.36
CA ALA A 317 24.63 24.53 0.41
C ALA A 317 25.43 23.32 0.92
N LEU A 318 24.86 22.12 0.90
CA LEU A 318 25.52 20.87 1.31
C LEU A 318 26.14 20.12 0.13
N ALA A 319 25.82 20.51 -1.12
CA ALA A 319 26.32 19.83 -2.30
C ALA A 319 27.82 20.05 -2.47
N ASP A 320 28.56 18.95 -2.62
CA ASP A 320 30.00 18.92 -2.92
C ASP A 320 30.28 17.92 -4.05
N PRO A 321 29.78 18.16 -5.28
CA PRO A 321 29.91 17.21 -6.38
C PRO A 321 31.35 16.96 -6.85
N ASN A 322 32.31 17.77 -6.41
CA ASN A 322 33.72 17.65 -6.81
C ASN A 322 34.61 17.10 -5.70
N ASP A 323 34.04 16.75 -4.53
CA ASP A 323 34.80 16.36 -3.33
C ASP A 323 35.90 17.40 -3.01
N ASP A 324 35.52 18.68 -3.00
CA ASP A 324 36.43 19.81 -2.79
C ASP A 324 37.09 19.74 -1.39
N ASN A 325 36.43 19.09 -0.43
CA ASN A 325 36.95 18.88 0.92
C ASN A 325 37.84 17.62 1.05
N MET A 326 37.90 16.76 0.03
CA MET A 326 38.66 15.50 -0.04
C MET A 326 38.34 14.51 1.08
N ASP A 327 37.09 14.45 1.52
CA ASP A 327 36.62 13.44 2.48
C ASP A 327 36.12 12.15 1.80
N GLY A 328 36.06 12.14 0.46
CA GLY A 328 35.67 11.01 -0.37
C GLY A 328 34.15 10.91 -0.60
N ILE A 329 33.38 11.93 -0.23
CA ILE A 329 31.94 12.02 -0.41
C ILE A 329 31.65 13.11 -1.45
N SER A 330 30.83 12.78 -2.45
CA SER A 330 30.57 13.67 -3.59
C SER A 330 29.08 14.00 -3.73
N GLY A 331 28.43 14.25 -2.59
CA GLY A 331 27.00 14.49 -2.51
C GLY A 331 26.54 15.59 -3.45
N ARG A 332 25.52 15.33 -4.26
CA ARG A 332 25.03 16.30 -5.24
C ARG A 332 23.51 16.38 -5.29
N ALA A 333 23.00 17.56 -5.63
CA ALA A 333 21.57 17.75 -5.83
C ALA A 333 21.12 17.12 -7.15
N HIS A 334 19.91 16.55 -7.18
CA HIS A 334 19.24 16.22 -8.43
C HIS A 334 18.46 17.44 -8.91
N VAL A 335 18.87 18.03 -10.04
CA VAL A 335 18.15 19.13 -10.66
C VAL A 335 17.40 18.61 -11.87
N LEU A 336 16.07 18.76 -11.86
CA LEU A 336 15.21 18.23 -12.91
C LEU A 336 15.40 19.01 -14.23
N SER A 337 14.91 18.46 -15.33
CA SER A 337 15.04 19.07 -16.67
C SER A 337 14.38 20.44 -16.79
N ASP A 338 13.44 20.77 -15.91
CA ASP A 338 12.78 22.09 -15.83
C ASP A 338 13.48 23.08 -14.87
N GLY A 339 14.58 22.65 -14.24
CA GLY A 339 15.40 23.45 -13.35
C GLY A 339 14.98 23.42 -11.88
N ARG A 340 13.90 22.73 -11.50
CA ARG A 340 13.49 22.59 -10.10
C ARG A 340 14.40 21.61 -9.36
N LEU A 341 14.62 21.86 -8.07
CA LEU A 341 15.32 20.93 -7.18
C LEU A 341 14.43 19.72 -6.91
N GLY A 342 14.98 18.54 -7.15
CA GLY A 342 14.41 17.27 -6.77
C GLY A 342 14.51 16.98 -5.27
N ARG A 343 13.46 16.41 -4.66
CA ARG A 343 13.36 16.23 -3.19
C ARG A 343 12.81 14.87 -2.77
N PHE A 344 11.84 14.35 -3.53
CA PHE A 344 11.08 13.14 -3.20
C PHE A 344 11.40 11.99 -4.15
N GLY A 345 11.07 10.77 -3.73
CA GLY A 345 11.51 9.55 -4.38
C GLY A 345 12.91 9.11 -3.97
N TRP A 346 13.29 7.90 -4.39
CA TRP A 346 14.58 7.28 -4.05
C TRP A 346 15.78 7.94 -4.72
N LYS A 347 15.58 8.63 -5.84
CA LYS A 347 16.61 9.38 -6.56
C LYS A 347 16.32 10.88 -6.56
N ALA A 348 15.51 11.36 -5.61
CA ALA A 348 15.07 12.75 -5.55
C ALA A 348 14.39 13.24 -6.85
N GLN A 349 13.77 12.36 -7.63
CA GLN A 349 13.29 12.69 -8.98
C GLN A 349 11.97 13.51 -9.02
N VAL A 350 11.40 13.88 -7.86
CA VAL A 350 10.15 14.66 -7.78
C VAL A 350 10.35 15.91 -6.91
N PRO A 351 9.90 17.11 -7.33
CA PRO A 351 10.35 18.37 -6.74
C PRO A 351 9.51 18.88 -5.57
N SER A 352 8.28 18.39 -5.39
CA SER A 352 7.40 18.81 -4.29
C SER A 352 6.53 17.66 -3.81
N LEU A 353 5.98 17.79 -2.60
CA LEU A 353 5.08 16.78 -2.05
C LEU A 353 3.78 16.65 -2.87
N ALA A 354 3.31 17.76 -3.45
CA ALA A 354 2.14 17.76 -4.32
C ALA A 354 2.40 17.02 -5.64
N GLU A 355 3.57 17.24 -6.27
CA GLU A 355 3.96 16.51 -7.48
C GLU A 355 4.19 15.02 -7.17
N PHE A 356 4.66 14.69 -5.97
CA PHE A 356 4.84 13.30 -5.52
C PHE A 356 3.50 12.56 -5.40
N ALA A 357 2.47 13.21 -4.86
CA ALA A 357 1.12 12.65 -4.83
C ALA A 357 0.56 12.46 -6.25
N ARG A 358 0.77 13.44 -7.14
CA ARG A 358 0.30 13.39 -8.54
C ARG A 358 0.98 12.28 -9.35
N ASP A 359 2.30 12.17 -9.23
CA ASP A 359 3.08 11.10 -9.88
C ASP A 359 2.59 9.72 -9.43
N ALA A 360 2.44 9.51 -8.12
CA ALA A 360 1.98 8.25 -7.56
C ALA A 360 0.53 7.91 -7.95
N LEU A 361 -0.41 8.85 -7.91
CA LEU A 361 -1.81 8.60 -8.30
C LEU A 361 -1.91 8.11 -9.75
N SER A 362 -1.18 8.73 -10.67
CA SER A 362 -1.20 8.32 -12.08
C SER A 362 -0.39 7.05 -12.34
N ALA A 363 0.80 6.92 -11.73
CA ALA A 363 1.72 5.82 -12.04
C ALA A 363 1.40 4.53 -11.28
N GLU A 364 0.87 4.61 -10.06
CA GLU A 364 0.73 3.48 -9.14
C GLU A 364 -0.73 3.06 -8.93
N VAL A 365 -1.68 3.99 -9.01
CA VAL A 365 -3.14 3.72 -8.88
C VAL A 365 -3.83 3.79 -10.24
N GLY A 366 -3.33 4.62 -11.15
CA GLY A 366 -3.90 4.80 -12.49
C GLY A 366 -5.04 5.80 -12.53
N VAL A 367 -5.00 6.85 -11.72
CA VAL A 367 -6.08 7.85 -11.64
C VAL A 367 -5.70 9.12 -12.40
N THR A 368 -6.63 9.67 -13.19
CA THR A 368 -6.45 10.92 -13.93
C THR A 368 -6.72 12.15 -13.06
N LEU A 369 -5.89 13.17 -13.26
CA LEU A 369 -5.77 14.32 -12.35
C LEU A 369 -6.21 15.62 -13.01
N PRO A 370 -6.81 16.55 -12.24
CA PRO A 370 -7.13 17.87 -12.76
C PRO A 370 -5.84 18.67 -13.03
N PRO A 371 -5.81 19.51 -14.08
CA PRO A 371 -4.70 20.41 -14.33
C PRO A 371 -4.61 21.47 -13.21
N GLN A 372 -3.40 21.73 -12.73
CA GLN A 372 -3.14 22.76 -11.71
C GLN A 372 -1.93 23.60 -12.10
N ALA A 373 -2.01 24.91 -11.90
CA ALA A 373 -0.94 25.83 -12.26
C ALA A 373 0.35 25.51 -11.48
N GLY A 374 1.47 25.39 -12.18
CA GLY A 374 2.77 25.09 -11.59
C GLY A 374 3.05 23.60 -11.31
N GLN A 375 2.05 22.73 -11.52
CA GLN A 375 2.23 21.28 -11.45
C GLN A 375 2.44 20.70 -12.85
N THR A 376 3.41 19.81 -13.00
CA THR A 376 3.79 19.19 -14.28
C THR A 376 3.71 17.67 -14.27
N PHE A 377 3.51 17.04 -13.11
CA PHE A 377 3.37 15.59 -12.98
C PHE A 377 1.90 15.17 -13.02
N GLY A 378 1.70 13.88 -13.34
CA GLY A 378 0.40 13.25 -13.43
C GLY A 378 -0.22 13.32 -14.82
N VAL A 379 -1.04 12.31 -15.15
CA VAL A 379 -1.81 12.26 -16.39
C VAL A 379 -3.16 12.96 -16.18
N THR A 380 -3.64 13.68 -17.19
CA THR A 380 -4.94 14.36 -17.14
C THR A 380 -6.04 13.62 -17.88
N THR A 381 -5.66 12.62 -18.69
CA THR A 381 -6.53 11.79 -19.53
C THR A 381 -5.81 10.49 -19.83
N ASP A 382 -6.52 9.38 -19.92
CA ASP A 382 -5.94 8.08 -20.31
C ASP A 382 -6.79 7.27 -21.31
N GLY A 383 -8.05 7.65 -21.52
CA GLY A 383 -8.92 7.06 -22.54
C GLY A 383 -9.44 5.67 -22.17
N ASP A 384 -9.56 5.37 -20.88
CA ASP A 384 -10.03 4.08 -20.38
C ASP A 384 -11.58 3.89 -20.47
N GLY A 385 -12.31 4.97 -20.74
CA GLY A 385 -13.77 4.98 -20.89
C GLY A 385 -14.52 5.61 -19.72
N PHE A 386 -13.82 5.98 -18.64
CA PHE A 386 -14.35 6.77 -17.53
C PHE A 386 -14.14 8.26 -17.74
N ALA A 387 -14.80 9.06 -16.89
CA ALA A 387 -14.86 10.51 -17.07
C ALA A 387 -13.66 11.20 -16.41
N ASP A 388 -12.81 11.80 -17.24
CA ASP A 388 -11.67 12.59 -16.77
C ASP A 388 -12.06 14.00 -16.25
N PRO A 389 -11.38 14.53 -15.22
CA PRO A 389 -10.46 13.81 -14.32
C PRO A 389 -11.23 12.99 -13.28
N GLU A 390 -10.69 11.85 -12.91
CA GLU A 390 -11.32 10.89 -11.99
C GLU A 390 -11.21 11.31 -10.52
N ILE A 391 -10.18 12.07 -10.16
CA ILE A 391 -10.08 12.72 -8.85
C ILE A 391 -10.39 14.21 -8.93
N SER A 392 -11.16 14.71 -7.97
CA SER A 392 -11.49 16.14 -7.90
C SER A 392 -10.28 16.99 -7.42
N VAL A 393 -10.28 18.28 -7.73
CA VAL A 393 -9.26 19.21 -7.20
C VAL A 393 -9.28 19.24 -5.66
N ILE A 394 -10.48 19.21 -5.07
CA ILE A 394 -10.65 19.27 -3.61
C ILE A 394 -10.09 18.02 -2.95
N ASP A 395 -10.39 16.83 -3.48
CA ASP A 395 -9.87 15.56 -2.95
C ASP A 395 -8.34 15.51 -3.04
N LEU A 396 -7.77 16.00 -4.16
CA LEU A 396 -6.33 16.06 -4.34
C LEU A 396 -5.66 17.07 -3.39
N GLU A 397 -6.25 18.25 -3.17
CA GLU A 397 -5.76 19.23 -2.20
C GLU A 397 -5.85 18.69 -0.76
N ASP A 398 -6.95 18.04 -0.40
CA ASP A 398 -7.13 17.41 0.90
C ASP A 398 -6.11 16.27 1.11
N LEU A 399 -5.87 15.43 0.10
CA LEU A 399 -4.84 14.37 0.13
C LEU A 399 -3.44 14.95 0.38
N VAL A 400 -3.04 15.98 -0.37
CA VAL A 400 -1.75 16.65 -0.19
C VAL A 400 -1.65 17.29 1.19
N ALA A 401 -2.74 17.90 1.70
CA ALA A 401 -2.78 18.46 3.05
C ALA A 401 -2.65 17.39 4.14
N PHE A 402 -3.23 16.20 3.94
CA PHE A 402 -3.01 15.05 4.82
C PHE A 402 -1.53 14.64 4.84
N MET A 403 -0.91 14.43 3.68
CA MET A 403 0.51 14.07 3.58
C MET A 403 1.43 15.14 4.19
N ALA A 404 1.16 16.43 3.94
CA ALA A 404 1.91 17.55 4.50
C ALA A 404 1.68 17.70 6.02
N GLY A 405 0.52 17.26 6.50
CA GLY A 405 0.15 17.30 7.90
C GLY A 405 0.61 16.08 8.72
N LEU A 406 1.13 15.02 8.11
CA LEU A 406 1.63 13.85 8.84
C LEU A 406 2.85 14.24 9.68
N ALA A 407 2.75 14.01 11.00
CA ALA A 407 3.85 14.30 11.92
C ALA A 407 5.09 13.45 11.61
N ALA A 408 6.29 14.04 11.71
CA ALA A 408 7.50 13.24 11.79
C ALA A 408 7.46 12.37 13.06
N PRO A 409 7.89 11.10 13.00
CA PRO A 409 7.91 10.25 14.17
C PRO A 409 8.82 10.84 15.25
N ALA A 410 8.30 10.96 16.47
CA ALA A 410 9.12 11.40 17.60
C ALA A 410 10.13 10.32 17.98
N PRO A 411 11.38 10.69 18.36
CA PRO A 411 12.34 9.75 18.91
C PRO A 411 11.79 9.09 20.19
N GLN A 412 12.07 7.80 20.35
CA GLN A 412 11.68 6.99 21.50
C GLN A 412 12.91 6.43 22.21
N SER A 413 13.31 7.10 23.28
CA SER A 413 14.43 6.68 24.10
C SER A 413 14.05 5.52 25.02
N ARG A 414 14.90 4.49 25.06
CA ARG A 414 14.89 3.40 26.04
C ARG A 414 16.08 3.48 26.99
N ASP A 415 17.22 3.95 26.51
CA ASP A 415 18.44 4.19 27.28
C ASP A 415 19.19 5.41 26.72
N ARG A 416 18.90 6.60 27.27
CA ARG A 416 19.51 7.85 26.83
C ARG A 416 21.03 7.87 26.87
N ALA A 417 21.65 7.19 27.83
CA ALA A 417 23.10 7.24 27.98
C ALA A 417 23.77 6.43 26.86
N LEU A 418 23.21 5.26 26.57
CA LEU A 418 23.66 4.41 25.46
C LEU A 418 23.38 5.07 24.10
N GLU A 419 22.20 5.65 23.92
CA GLU A 419 21.81 6.37 22.70
C GLU A 419 22.71 7.59 22.44
N ALA A 420 23.06 8.36 23.48
CA ALA A 420 23.99 9.49 23.32
C ALA A 420 25.40 9.05 22.94
N LEU A 421 25.87 7.91 23.47
CA LEU A 421 27.12 7.29 23.00
C LEU A 421 27.00 6.87 21.53
N GLY A 422 25.87 6.27 21.15
CA GLY A 422 25.57 5.87 19.78
C GLY A 422 25.56 7.04 18.80
N GLU A 423 24.92 8.16 19.14
CA GLU A 423 24.92 9.38 18.33
C GLU A 423 26.34 9.97 18.17
N ALA A 424 27.14 9.93 19.24
CA ALA A 424 28.55 10.33 19.15
C ALA A 424 29.36 9.40 18.22
N GLN A 425 29.11 8.09 18.26
CA GLN A 425 29.72 7.13 17.33
C GLN A 425 29.26 7.37 15.90
N PHE A 426 27.96 7.64 15.67
CA PHE A 426 27.39 7.95 14.36
C PHE A 426 28.13 9.11 13.68
N ALA A 427 28.41 10.19 14.42
CA ALA A 427 29.21 11.30 13.92
C ALA A 427 30.69 10.91 13.72
N THR A 428 31.28 10.20 14.68
CA THR A 428 32.71 9.85 14.68
C THR A 428 33.10 8.93 13.51
N ILE A 429 32.24 7.99 13.14
CA ILE A 429 32.51 7.03 12.06
C ILE A 429 32.14 7.55 10.67
N GLY A 430 31.63 8.78 10.57
CA GLY A 430 31.34 9.44 9.30
C GLY A 430 29.92 9.26 8.75
N CYS A 431 28.99 8.62 9.47
CA CYS A 431 27.59 8.51 9.02
C CYS A 431 26.94 9.89 8.83
N ALA A 432 27.28 10.84 9.72
CA ALA A 432 26.75 12.20 9.70
C ALA A 432 27.19 13.07 8.51
N SER A 433 28.13 12.59 7.69
CA SER A 433 28.58 13.33 6.49
C SER A 433 27.53 13.35 5.38
N CYS A 434 26.74 12.28 5.24
CA CYS A 434 25.57 12.23 4.33
C CYS A 434 24.24 12.34 5.12
N HIS A 435 24.18 11.68 6.29
CA HIS A 435 23.01 11.73 7.16
C HIS A 435 23.07 12.92 8.12
N VAL A 436 23.05 14.13 7.57
CA VAL A 436 23.19 15.39 8.30
C VAL A 436 22.11 15.53 9.38
N PRO A 437 22.47 15.67 10.68
CA PRO A 437 21.51 15.56 11.78
C PRO A 437 20.33 16.52 11.73
N MET A 438 20.54 17.75 11.25
CA MET A 438 19.54 18.80 11.31
C MET A 438 19.73 19.82 10.18
N LEU A 439 18.61 20.17 9.54
CA LEU A 439 18.49 21.29 8.60
C LEU A 439 17.51 22.33 9.15
N LEU A 440 17.47 23.52 8.55
CA LEU A 440 16.49 24.56 8.89
C LEU A 440 15.39 24.63 7.83
N ASP A 441 14.14 24.77 8.28
CA ASP A 441 13.01 25.07 7.39
C ASP A 441 12.96 26.56 7.00
N ASP A 442 11.99 26.91 6.16
CA ASP A 442 11.71 28.27 5.67
C ASP A 442 11.43 29.30 6.77
N GLN A 443 11.14 28.85 7.98
CA GLN A 443 10.87 29.67 9.15
C GLN A 443 12.02 29.62 10.17
N GLY A 444 13.12 28.93 9.85
CA GLY A 444 14.29 28.76 10.70
C GLY A 444 14.10 27.76 11.84
N ALA A 445 13.07 26.90 11.79
CA ALA A 445 12.88 25.82 12.74
C ALA A 445 13.73 24.60 12.37
N GLU A 446 14.15 23.83 13.38
CA GLU A 446 14.97 22.63 13.20
C GLU A 446 14.17 21.47 12.59
N VAL A 447 14.71 20.88 11.52
CA VAL A 447 14.24 19.65 10.87
C VAL A 447 15.30 18.57 11.08
N ARG A 448 15.09 17.71 12.10
CA ARG A 448 16.04 16.66 12.50
C ARG A 448 15.87 15.37 11.70
N ALA A 449 16.10 15.45 10.40
CA ALA A 449 15.91 14.35 9.45
C ALA A 449 17.05 13.32 9.43
N TYR A 450 18.26 13.69 9.86
CA TYR A 450 19.47 12.89 9.61
C TYR A 450 19.62 12.58 8.12
N SER A 451 19.57 13.62 7.29
CA SER A 451 19.56 13.55 5.83
C SER A 451 19.93 14.91 5.25
N ASP A 452 20.82 14.93 4.27
CA ASP A 452 21.09 16.10 3.43
C ASP A 452 20.18 16.19 2.19
N PHE A 453 19.45 15.11 1.88
CA PHE A 453 18.59 14.97 0.70
C PHE A 453 19.34 15.02 -0.64
N LEU A 454 20.65 14.83 -0.63
CA LEU A 454 21.49 14.74 -1.82
C LEU A 454 21.58 13.30 -2.33
N LEU A 455 21.98 13.17 -3.59
CA LEU A 455 22.34 11.91 -4.21
C LEU A 455 23.76 11.52 -3.83
N HIS A 456 23.92 10.26 -3.43
CA HIS A 456 25.19 9.63 -3.10
C HIS A 456 25.31 8.27 -3.76
N ASP A 457 26.51 7.95 -4.25
CA ASP A 457 26.85 6.60 -4.69
C ASP A 457 26.97 5.66 -3.48
N VAL A 458 25.91 4.89 -3.21
CA VAL A 458 25.83 3.98 -2.05
C VAL A 458 25.65 2.52 -2.44
N ALA A 459 25.68 2.21 -3.74
CA ALA A 459 25.46 0.88 -4.27
C ALA A 459 26.74 0.23 -4.79
N SER A 460 26.76 -1.12 -4.80
CA SER A 460 27.90 -1.88 -5.32
C SER A 460 28.25 -1.48 -6.76
N PRO A 461 29.53 -1.45 -7.15
CA PRO A 461 29.94 -1.28 -8.55
C PRO A 461 29.39 -2.35 -9.50
N LEU A 462 28.98 -3.50 -8.95
CA LEU A 462 28.34 -4.58 -9.70
C LEU A 462 26.81 -4.46 -9.76
N SER A 463 26.23 -3.46 -9.08
CA SER A 463 24.80 -3.21 -9.15
C SER A 463 24.42 -2.73 -10.55
N GLY A 464 23.62 -3.54 -11.24
CA GLY A 464 22.77 -3.02 -12.31
C GLY A 464 21.69 -2.11 -11.72
N GLY A 465 21.10 -1.25 -12.53
CA GLY A 465 20.05 -0.36 -12.04
C GLY A 465 19.47 0.51 -13.13
N ILE A 466 18.58 1.38 -12.69
CA ILE A 466 17.85 2.31 -13.54
C ILE A 466 18.42 3.70 -13.29
N GLU A 467 18.83 4.38 -14.36
CA GLU A 467 19.17 5.79 -14.31
C GLU A 467 17.90 6.64 -14.30
N ASP A 468 17.94 7.78 -13.64
CA ASP A 468 16.82 8.72 -13.60
C ASP A 468 17.37 10.14 -13.80
N GLY A 469 17.14 10.72 -14.98
CA GLY A 469 17.74 12.00 -15.34
C GLY A 469 19.26 11.94 -15.29
N ASP A 470 19.85 12.72 -14.38
CA ASP A 470 21.31 12.73 -14.13
C ASP A 470 21.75 11.78 -13.00
N ALA A 471 20.80 11.11 -12.31
CA ALA A 471 21.07 10.12 -11.28
C ALA A 471 21.53 8.80 -11.90
N SER A 472 22.78 8.40 -11.62
CA SER A 472 23.32 7.12 -12.09
C SER A 472 22.61 5.94 -11.42
N THR A 473 22.86 4.73 -11.91
CA THR A 473 22.28 3.50 -11.36
C THR A 473 22.63 3.23 -9.89
N ARG A 474 23.70 3.85 -9.38
CA ARG A 474 24.24 3.62 -8.03
C ARG A 474 23.92 4.73 -7.04
N GLU A 475 23.40 5.85 -7.53
CA GLU A 475 23.11 7.01 -6.71
C GLU A 475 21.70 6.97 -6.14
N PHE A 476 21.59 7.21 -4.84
CA PHE A 476 20.32 7.28 -4.13
C PHE A 476 20.32 8.49 -3.20
N ARG A 477 19.13 9.06 -3.02
CA ARG A 477 18.90 10.13 -2.06
C ARG A 477 19.05 9.57 -0.66
N THR A 478 19.75 10.29 0.23
CA THR A 478 19.72 9.97 1.67
C THR A 478 18.27 9.99 2.17
N ALA A 479 17.81 8.88 2.74
CA ALA A 479 16.49 8.80 3.34
C ALA A 479 16.51 9.46 4.73
N PRO A 480 15.43 10.14 5.17
CA PRO A 480 15.32 10.59 6.55
C PRO A 480 15.40 9.38 7.50
N LEU A 481 16.21 9.47 8.56
CA LEU A 481 16.32 8.41 9.55
C LEU A 481 15.31 8.55 10.70
N TRP A 482 14.52 9.62 10.77
CA TRP A 482 13.38 9.65 11.69
C TRP A 482 12.44 8.47 11.41
N GLY A 483 11.90 7.86 12.45
CA GLY A 483 10.99 6.73 12.30
C GLY A 483 11.63 5.44 11.77
N LEU A 484 12.96 5.36 11.65
CA LEU A 484 13.67 4.18 11.16
C LEU A 484 13.21 2.90 11.87
N ARG A 485 12.94 2.98 13.19
CA ARG A 485 12.45 1.84 13.99
C ARG A 485 11.14 1.21 13.51
N ALA A 486 10.39 1.90 12.66
CA ALA A 486 9.04 1.53 12.22
C ALA A 486 8.91 1.45 10.69
N SER A 487 10.01 1.55 9.94
CA SER A 487 9.98 1.62 8.48
C SER A 487 10.64 0.44 7.77
N ALA A 488 10.93 -0.65 8.48
CA ALA A 488 11.44 -1.86 7.85
C ALA A 488 10.44 -2.38 6.80
N PRO A 489 10.93 -3.00 5.69
CA PRO A 489 12.33 -3.28 5.38
C PRO A 489 13.12 -2.04 4.93
N TYR A 490 14.45 -2.17 4.89
CA TYR A 490 15.36 -1.05 4.61
C TYR A 490 16.04 -1.15 3.24
N MET A 491 16.69 -0.03 2.86
CA MET A 491 17.25 0.24 1.53
C MET A 491 16.18 0.45 0.46
N HIS A 492 16.57 1.02 -0.67
CA HIS A 492 15.66 1.36 -1.78
C HIS A 492 14.93 0.17 -2.40
N ASN A 493 15.39 -1.05 -2.11
CA ASN A 493 14.93 -2.30 -2.69
C ASN A 493 14.36 -3.28 -1.65
N GLY A 494 14.21 -2.83 -0.39
CA GLY A 494 13.62 -3.63 0.68
C GLY A 494 14.45 -4.87 1.08
N ARG A 495 15.67 -5.06 0.57
CA ARG A 495 16.42 -6.32 0.79
C ARG A 495 17.01 -6.47 2.19
N SER A 496 17.04 -5.39 2.97
CA SER A 496 17.62 -5.40 4.31
C SER A 496 16.52 -5.53 5.35
N ALA A 497 16.48 -6.66 6.06
CA ALA A 497 15.48 -6.91 7.10
C ALA A 497 15.80 -6.16 8.41
N THR A 498 17.08 -5.92 8.69
CA THR A 498 17.53 -5.23 9.89
C THR A 498 18.35 -3.97 9.56
N VAL A 499 18.42 -3.04 10.52
CA VAL A 499 19.28 -1.84 10.40
C VAL A 499 20.75 -2.24 10.20
N ARG A 500 21.18 -3.36 10.81
CA ARG A 500 22.54 -3.88 10.61
C ARG A 500 22.76 -4.35 9.18
N ASP A 501 21.82 -5.10 8.61
CA ASP A 501 21.90 -5.54 7.21
C ASP A 501 21.95 -4.33 6.26
N ALA A 502 21.20 -3.28 6.57
CA ALA A 502 21.22 -2.04 5.81
C ALA A 502 22.59 -1.35 5.88
N ILE A 503 23.20 -1.23 7.06
CA ILE A 503 24.56 -0.70 7.21
C ILE A 503 25.55 -1.55 6.41
N ASP A 504 25.48 -2.88 6.53
CA ASP A 504 26.39 -3.80 5.85
C ASP A 504 26.25 -3.77 4.31
N ALA A 505 25.08 -3.35 3.79
CA ALA A 505 24.81 -3.21 2.37
C ALA A 505 25.38 -1.94 1.72
N HIS A 506 25.76 -0.92 2.52
CA HIS A 506 26.31 0.33 1.99
C HIS A 506 27.63 0.11 1.24
N SER A 507 27.78 0.75 0.09
CA SER A 507 28.97 0.70 -0.77
C SER A 507 29.34 2.11 -1.23
N GLY A 508 30.31 2.25 -2.15
CA GLY A 508 30.66 3.54 -2.75
C GLY A 508 31.16 4.55 -1.72
N GLU A 509 30.59 5.76 -1.73
CA GLU A 509 30.91 6.85 -0.80
C GLU A 509 30.73 6.43 0.67
N ALA A 510 29.78 5.56 0.96
CA ALA A 510 29.49 5.10 2.32
C ALA A 510 30.40 3.94 2.78
N GLU A 511 31.29 3.42 1.95
CA GLU A 511 32.13 2.26 2.28
C GLU A 511 33.03 2.52 3.49
N VAL A 512 33.61 3.72 3.60
CA VAL A 512 34.49 4.09 4.72
C VAL A 512 33.72 4.05 6.04
N ALA A 513 32.53 4.64 6.09
CA ALA A 513 31.69 4.66 7.30
C ALA A 513 31.21 3.24 7.68
N ARG A 514 30.84 2.41 6.69
CA ARG A 514 30.48 1.01 6.92
C ARG A 514 31.65 0.22 7.51
N LEU A 515 32.85 0.32 6.96
CA LEU A 515 34.02 -0.38 7.47
C LEU A 515 34.39 0.09 8.88
N ALA A 516 34.22 1.39 9.16
CA ALA A 516 34.40 1.94 10.50
C ALA A 516 33.39 1.36 11.50
N PHE A 517 32.11 1.20 11.12
CA PHE A 517 31.12 0.49 11.94
C PHE A 517 31.52 -0.95 12.25
N VAL A 518 31.96 -1.70 11.23
CA VAL A 518 32.41 -3.10 11.42
C VAL A 518 33.62 -3.18 12.37
N ALA A 519 34.49 -2.17 12.36
CA ALA A 519 35.67 -2.08 13.22
C ALA A 519 35.38 -1.63 14.67
N LEU A 520 34.18 -1.10 14.96
CA LEU A 520 33.79 -0.71 16.32
C LEU A 520 33.79 -1.91 17.28
N SER A 521 33.95 -1.63 18.58
CA SER A 521 33.74 -2.63 19.61
C SER A 521 32.28 -3.10 19.62
N ALA A 522 32.00 -4.31 20.12
CA ALA A 522 30.63 -4.80 20.24
C ALA A 522 29.74 -3.86 21.09
N ALA A 523 30.31 -3.19 22.09
CA ALA A 523 29.60 -2.22 22.92
C ALA A 523 29.26 -0.94 22.13
N ASP A 524 30.18 -0.44 21.29
CA ASP A 524 29.94 0.74 20.46
C ASP A 524 28.99 0.44 19.30
N GLN A 525 29.06 -0.74 18.69
CA GLN A 525 28.05 -1.18 17.70
C GLN A 525 26.66 -1.25 18.34
N ALA A 526 26.55 -1.80 19.56
CA ALA A 526 25.29 -1.84 20.28
C ALA A 526 24.77 -0.43 20.63
N ALA A 527 25.67 0.49 21.00
CA ALA A 527 25.32 1.88 21.25
C ALA A 527 24.76 2.57 20.01
N LEU A 528 25.43 2.43 18.87
CA LEU A 528 24.98 2.98 17.59
C LEU A 528 23.63 2.41 17.17
N LEU A 529 23.45 1.09 17.25
CA LEU A 529 22.19 0.45 16.91
C LEU A 529 21.06 0.85 17.88
N ALA A 530 21.36 1.09 19.16
CA ALA A 530 20.38 1.61 20.11
C ALA A 530 19.96 3.05 19.77
N PHE A 531 20.89 3.91 19.37
CA PHE A 531 20.58 5.24 18.86
C PHE A 531 19.68 5.18 17.63
N LEU A 532 20.04 4.40 16.61
CA LEU A 532 19.24 4.26 15.39
C LEU A 532 17.84 3.66 15.67
N ALA A 533 17.73 2.72 16.61
CA ALA A 533 16.45 2.17 17.04
C ALA A 533 15.60 3.16 17.87
N SER A 534 16.21 4.23 18.38
CA SER A 534 15.48 5.31 19.07
C SER A 534 14.87 6.32 18.10
N LEU A 535 15.32 6.36 16.83
CA LEU A 535 14.83 7.31 15.83
C LEU A 535 13.43 6.97 15.30
#